data_AF-A0A2Z7A1A6-F1
#
_entry.id   AF-A0A2Z7A1A6-F1
#
_cell.length_a   1.000
_cell.length_b   1.000
_cell.length_c   1.000
_cell.angle_alpha   90.00
_cell.angle_beta   90.00
_cell.angle_gamma   90.00
#
_symmetry.space_group_name_H-M   'P 1'
#
loop_
_entity.id
_entity.type
_entity.pdbx_description
1 polymer ?
#
loop_
_entity_poly.entity_id
_entity_poly.type
_entity_poly.pdbx_seq_one_letter_code
_entity_poly.pdbx_strand_id
1 'polypeptide(L)' 'MYHRFTGYVGNLKTTSLKDMLATHPERVIEIAVKGMLPKNALGREMYRKLKVYGGAEHPHAAQQPQALEV' A
#
# COMPACT_ATOMS: atom_id res chain seq x y z
N MET A 1 0.93 -14.44 3.84
CA MET A 1 0.83 -14.53 2.37
C MET A 1 -0.19 -13.50 1.90
N TYR A 2 0.04 -12.87 0.75
CA TYR A 2 -0.89 -11.93 0.12
C TYR A 2 -1.74 -12.65 -0.91
N HIS A 3 -3.05 -12.52 -0.85
CA HIS A 3 -3.98 -13.17 -1.76
C HIS A 3 -4.70 -12.14 -2.62
N ARG A 4 -4.82 -12.42 -3.92
CA ARG A 4 -5.68 -11.67 -4.84
C ARG A 4 -6.49 -12.65 -5.69
N PHE A 5 -7.76 -12.32 -5.88
CA PHE A 5 -8.68 -13.10 -6.70
C PHE A 5 -9.18 -12.24 -7.85
N THR A 6 -9.13 -12.76 -9.08
CA THR A 6 -9.50 -12.01 -10.27
C THR A 6 -10.98 -12.16 -10.65
N GLY A 7 -11.74 -13.05 -9.99
CA GLY A 7 -13.14 -13.33 -10.32
C GLY A 7 -13.36 -14.62 -11.11
N TYR A 8 -12.33 -15.17 -11.74
CA TYR A 8 -12.40 -16.41 -12.52
C TYR A 8 -12.11 -17.65 -11.66
N VAL A 9 -12.82 -18.76 -11.91
CA VAL A 9 -12.60 -20.05 -11.22
C VAL A 9 -11.13 -20.47 -11.33
N GLY A 10 -10.53 -20.87 -10.21
CA GLY A 10 -9.12 -21.30 -10.12
C GLY A 10 -8.07 -20.18 -10.11
N ASN A 11 -8.45 -18.91 -10.26
CA ASN A 11 -7.49 -17.79 -10.33
C ASN A 11 -7.22 -17.11 -8.97
N LEU A 12 -6.99 -17.90 -7.93
CA LEU A 12 -6.45 -17.38 -6.67
C LEU A 12 -4.94 -17.24 -6.79
N LYS A 13 -4.44 -16.00 -6.79
CA LYS A 13 -3.00 -15.73 -6.82
C LYS A 13 -2.52 -15.43 -5.41
N THR A 14 -1.51 -16.18 -4.98
CA THR A 14 -0.87 -16.03 -3.67
C THR A 14 0.57 -15.56 -3.86
N THR A 15 0.99 -14.57 -3.10
CA THR A 15 2.34 -14.00 -3.15
C THR A 15 2.95 -13.99 -1.76
N SER A 16 4.21 -14.42 -1.63
CA SER A 16 4.93 -14.37 -0.36
C SER A 16 5.31 -12.92 -0.01
N LEU A 17 5.64 -12.66 1.26
CA LEU A 17 6.15 -11.35 1.67
C LEU A 17 7.46 -11.01 0.95
N LYS A 18 8.35 -12.00 0.84
CA LYS A 18 9.65 -11.86 0.18
C LYS A 18 9.49 -11.42 -1.28
N ASP A 19 8.60 -12.06 -2.01
CA ASP A 19 8.38 -11.74 -3.43
C ASP A 19 7.68 -10.40 -3.62
N MET A 20 6.79 -10.02 -2.68
CA MET A 20 6.15 -8.70 -2.71
C MET A 20 7.16 -7.59 -2.44
N LEU A 21 8.06 -7.76 -1.47
CA LEU A 21 9.13 -6.80 -1.17
C LEU A 21 10.11 -6.65 -2.35
N ALA A 22 10.39 -7.74 -3.06
CA ALA A 22 11.29 -7.69 -4.22
C ALA A 22 10.68 -7.00 -5.44
N THR A 23 9.36 -7.10 -5.63
CA THR A 23 8.71 -6.58 -6.85
C THR A 23 8.01 -5.25 -6.65
N HIS A 24 7.30 -5.08 -5.54
CA HIS A 24 6.46 -3.92 -5.22
C HIS A 24 6.44 -3.67 -3.70
N PRO A 25 7.58 -3.25 -3.12
CA PRO A 25 7.71 -3.06 -1.67
C PRO A 25 6.68 -2.08 -1.09
N GLU A 26 6.27 -1.07 -1.87
CA GLU A 26 5.27 -0.08 -1.47
C GLU A 26 3.92 -0.71 -1.10
N ARG A 27 3.53 -1.79 -1.80
CA ARG A 27 2.23 -2.45 -1.58
C ARG A 27 2.13 -3.11 -0.22
N VAL A 28 3.25 -3.55 0.36
CA VAL A 28 3.28 -4.19 1.69
C VAL A 28 2.74 -3.22 2.74
N ILE A 29 3.24 -1.98 2.72
CA ILE A 29 2.84 -0.94 3.67
C ILE A 29 1.43 -0.45 3.33
N GLU A 30 1.11 -0.22 2.05
CA GLU A 30 -0.22 0.23 1.65
C GLU A 30 -1.33 -0.73 2.09
N ILE A 31 -1.12 -2.04 1.91
CA ILE A 31 -2.10 -3.07 2.31
C ILE A 31 -2.27 -3.08 3.83
N ALA A 32 -1.18 -2.96 4.59
CA ALA A 32 -1.22 -2.92 6.04
C ALA A 32 -2.03 -1.70 6.55
N VAL A 33 -1.71 -0.50 6.08
CA VAL A 33 -2.42 0.73 6.49
C VAL A 33 -3.88 0.69 6.04
N LYS A 34 -4.16 0.29 4.80
CA LYS A 34 -5.53 0.12 4.30
C LYS A 34 -6.32 -0.91 5.12
N GLY A 35 -5.65 -1.94 5.65
CA GLY A 35 -6.21 -2.92 6.57
C GLY A 35 -6.71 -2.30 7.87
N MET A 36 -5.91 -1.39 8.45
CA MET A 36 -6.21 -0.69 9.71
C MET A 36 -7.26 0.43 9.57
N LEU A 37 -7.53 0.92 8.36
CA LEU A 37 -8.54 1.96 8.12
C LEU A 37 -9.99 1.42 8.11
N PRO A 38 -10.98 2.27 8.46
CA PRO A 38 -12.40 1.91 8.42
C PRO A 38 -12.85 1.56 7.00
N LYS A 39 -13.72 0.57 6.86
CA LYS A 39 -14.16 0.03 5.56
C LYS A 39 -15.39 0.78 5.03
N ASN A 40 -15.28 2.10 4.91
CA ASN A 40 -16.35 2.98 4.43
C ASN A 40 -15.84 3.97 3.36
N ALA A 41 -16.68 4.91 2.92
CA ALA A 41 -16.30 5.94 1.96
C ALA A 41 -15.16 6.82 2.47
N LEU A 42 -15.25 7.26 3.73
CA LEU A 42 -14.22 8.08 4.38
C LEU A 42 -12.86 7.37 4.45
N GLY A 43 -12.83 6.09 4.81
CA GLY A 43 -11.59 5.32 4.87
C GLY A 43 -10.93 5.17 3.49
N ARG A 44 -11.72 5.12 2.41
CA ARG A 44 -11.17 5.17 1.04
C ARG A 44 -10.56 6.53 0.72
N GLU A 45 -11.15 7.62 1.19
CA GLU A 45 -10.57 8.96 1.04
C GLU A 45 -9.30 9.13 1.87
N MET A 46 -9.27 8.63 3.10
CA MET A 46 -8.07 8.62 3.95
C MET A 46 -6.93 7.84 3.28
N TYR A 47 -7.22 6.65 2.73
CA TYR A 47 -6.22 5.86 2.01
C TYR A 47 -5.63 6.61 0.81
N ARG A 48 -6.43 7.41 0.08
CA ARG A 48 -5.92 8.21 -1.06
C ARG A 48 -4.90 9.27 -0.66
N LYS A 49 -4.91 9.74 0.60
CA LYS A 49 -3.94 10.71 1.12
C LYS A 49 -2.58 10.08 1.40
N LEU A 50 -2.52 8.76 1.61
CA LEU A 50 -1.27 8.05 1.81
C LEU A 50 -0.47 7.97 0.49
N LYS A 51 0.84 8.19 0.58
CA LYS A 51 1.80 8.08 -0.53
C LYS A 51 3.01 7.32 -0.01
N VAL A 52 3.20 6.10 -0.51
CA VAL A 52 4.31 5.22 -0.13
C VAL A 52 5.22 5.07 -1.34
N TYR A 53 6.52 5.17 -1.11
CA TYR A 53 7.55 5.03 -2.14
C TYR A 53 8.51 3.91 -1.73
N GLY A 54 8.91 3.08 -2.70
CA GLY A 54 9.91 2.04 -2.47
C GLY A 54 11.35 2.55 -2.38
N GLY A 55 11.59 3.78 -2.85
CA GLY A 55 12.89 4.46 -2.79
C GLY A 55 12.93 5.59 -1.76
N ALA A 56 14.09 6.22 -1.61
CA ALA A 56 14.31 7.29 -0.65
C ALA A 56 13.69 8.64 -1.04
N GLU A 57 13.28 8.80 -2.30
CA GLU A 57 12.80 10.07 -2.84
C GLU A 57 11.28 10.09 -3.07
N HIS A 58 10.68 11.27 -2.94
CA HIS A 58 9.29 11.54 -3.26
C HIS A 58 9.13 12.78 -4.14
N PRO A 59 8.16 12.84 -5.06
CA PRO A 59 7.93 14.00 -5.93
C PRO A 59 7.19 15.17 -5.25
N HIS A 60 7.01 15.13 -3.92
CA HIS A 60 6.16 16.07 -3.17
C HIS A 60 6.88 17.33 -2.66
N ALA A 61 7.93 17.79 -3.34
CA ALA A 61 8.69 18.97 -2.93
C ALA A 61 7.81 20.23 -2.76
N ALA A 62 6.78 20.41 -3.61
CA ALA A 62 5.87 21.55 -3.54
C ALA A 62 5.01 21.60 -2.26
N GLN A 63 4.81 20.46 -1.58
CA GLN A 63 4.00 20.40 -0.35
C GLN A 63 4.82 20.65 0.92
N GLN A 64 6.14 20.84 0.81
CA GLN A 64 7.06 21.06 1.93
C GLN A 64 6.83 20.07 3.10
N PRO A 65 6.95 18.75 2.85
CA PRO A 65 6.74 17.75 3.89
C PRO A 65 7.74 17.92 5.03
N GLN A 66 7.26 17.87 6.27
CA GLN A 66 8.07 17.91 7.47
C GLN A 66 8.38 16.48 7.92
N ALA A 67 9.65 16.22 8.24
CA ALA A 67 10.05 14.96 8.82
C ALA A 67 9.47 14.86 10.25
N LEU A 68 8.82 13.73 10.54
CA LEU A 68 8.31 13.39 11.86
C LEU A 68 9.03 12.13 12.34
N GLU A 69 9.53 12.15 13.56
CA GLU A 69 9.97 10.93 14.26
C GLU A 69 8.75 10.30 14.93
N VAL A 70 8.54 9.00 14.70
CA VAL A 70 7.39 8.21 15.16
C VAL A 70 7.89 6.96 15.87
#